data_AF-A0A626NDJ8-F1
#
_entry.id   AF-A0A626NDJ8-F1
#
_cell.length_a   1.000
_cell.length_b   1.000
_cell.length_c   1.000
_cell.angle_alpha   90.00
_cell.angle_beta   90.00
_cell.angle_gamma   90.00
#
_symmetry.space_group_name_H-M   'P 1'
#
loop_
_entity.id
_entity.type
_entity.pdbx_description
1 polymer ?
#
loop_
_entity_poly.entity_id
_entity_poly.type
_entity_poly.pdbx_seq_one_letter_code
_entity_poly.pdbx_strand_id
1 'polypeptide(L)' 'FYNKYFNFYSQISKIAYISSPTLDIDLIKLRAKKILPKALELGIFHVIFITLSSEDSFFEQGVKFEVISFDKFSLGF' A
#
# COMPACT_ATOMS: atom_id res chain seq x y z
N PHE A 1 7.29 -3.27 11.51
CA PHE A 1 7.95 -4.54 11.15
C PHE A 1 8.24 -4.55 9.65
N TYR A 2 9.27 -5.30 9.23
CA TYR A 2 9.66 -5.50 7.82
C TYR A 2 9.30 -6.91 7.39
N ASN A 3 8.78 -7.12 6.17
CA ASN A 3 8.62 -8.46 5.63
C ASN A 3 8.80 -8.48 4.10
N LYS A 4 8.72 -9.65 3.48
CA LYS A 4 8.85 -9.81 2.02
C LYS A 4 7.72 -9.13 1.21
N TYR A 5 6.60 -8.81 1.86
CA TYR A 5 5.37 -8.32 1.22
C TYR A 5 5.22 -6.78 1.31
N PHE A 6 5.69 -6.20 2.41
CA PHE A 6 5.58 -4.80 2.77
C PHE A 6 6.95 -4.25 3.11
N ASN A 7 7.27 -3.05 2.60
CA ASN A 7 8.47 -2.34 3.00
C ASN A 7 8.41 -1.99 4.48
N PHE A 8 7.24 -1.64 4.99
CA PHE A 8 7.04 -1.42 6.42
C PHE A 8 5.57 -1.68 6.78
N TYR A 9 5.28 -2.18 7.99
CA TYR A 9 3.91 -2.24 8.49
C TYR A 9 3.84 -2.04 10.01
N SER A 10 2.70 -1.48 10.46
CA SER A 10 2.33 -1.30 11.85
C SER A 10 1.06 -2.11 12.14
N GLN A 11 1.17 -3.12 13.00
CA GLN A 11 0.01 -3.91 13.43
C GLN A 11 -0.93 -3.10 14.33
N ILE A 12 -0.38 -2.20 15.15
CA ILE A 12 -1.17 -1.35 16.04
C ILE A 12 -2.06 -0.42 15.22
N SER A 13 -1.48 0.24 14.22
CA SER A 13 -2.20 1.14 13.32
C SER A 13 -2.99 0.40 12.25
N LYS A 14 -2.71 -0.90 12.03
CA LYS A 14 -3.27 -1.73 10.95
C LYS A 14 -2.95 -1.20 9.55
N ILE A 15 -1.78 -0.55 9.41
CA ILE A 15 -1.31 0.10 8.18
C ILE A 15 -0.05 -0.59 7.67
N ALA A 16 0.07 -0.77 6.36
CA ALA A 16 1.30 -1.17 5.69
C ALA A 16 1.67 -0.20 4.58
N TYR A 17 2.97 -0.17 4.26
CA TYR A 17 3.58 0.72 3.29
C TYR A 17 4.38 -0.10 2.30
N ILE A 18 4.23 0.25 1.02
CA ILE A 18 4.96 -0.35 -0.09
C ILE A 18 5.52 0.75 -0.96
N SER A 19 6.83 0.80 -1.08
CA SER A 19 7.49 1.66 -2.05
C SER A 19 7.45 0.98 -3.41
N SER A 20 6.88 1.64 -4.41
CA SER A 20 6.76 1.12 -5.75
C SER A 20 7.30 2.14 -6.75
N PRO A 21 8.41 1.83 -7.47
CA PRO A 21 8.95 2.74 -8.47
C PRO A 21 8.09 2.80 -9.74
N THR A 22 7.07 1.93 -9.86
CA THR A 22 6.20 1.92 -11.03
C THR A 22 5.21 3.07 -10.99
N LEU A 23 4.99 3.67 -12.16
CA LEU A 23 3.95 4.67 -12.39
C LEU A 23 2.64 4.04 -12.88
N ASP A 24 2.70 2.76 -13.27
CA ASP A 24 1.58 2.03 -13.84
C ASP A 24 0.60 1.61 -12.74
N ILE A 25 -0.60 2.20 -12.77
CA ILE A 25 -1.65 1.99 -11.78
C ILE A 25 -2.22 0.57 -11.84
N ASP A 26 -2.27 -0.04 -13.03
CA ASP A 26 -2.82 -1.39 -13.22
C ASP A 26 -1.88 -2.44 -12.64
N LEU A 27 -0.56 -2.21 -12.77
CA LEU A 27 0.44 -3.05 -12.11
C LEU A 27 0.35 -2.95 -10.58
N ILE A 28 0.08 -1.75 -10.05
CA ILE A 28 -0.14 -1.54 -8.61
C ILE A 28 -1.40 -2.27 -8.14
N LYS A 29 -2.51 -2.16 -8.88
CA LYS A 29 -3.76 -2.88 -8.58
C LYS A 29 -3.56 -4.39 -8.61
N LEU A 30 -2.80 -4.92 -9.59
CA LEU A 30 -2.45 -6.33 -9.64
C LEU A 30 -1.62 -6.75 -8.42
N ARG A 31 -0.66 -5.92 -8.01
CA ARG A 31 0.14 -6.18 -6.79
C ARG A 31 -0.71 -6.13 -5.53
N ALA A 32 -1.62 -5.16 -5.42
CA ALA A 32 -2.57 -5.03 -4.31
C ALA A 32 -3.42 -6.31 -4.15
N LYS A 33 -3.96 -6.83 -5.26
CA LYS A 33 -4.69 -8.11 -5.25
C LYS A 33 -3.83 -9.29 -4.79
N LYS A 34 -2.54 -9.34 -5.18
CA LYS A 34 -1.62 -10.41 -4.74
C LYS A 34 -1.30 -10.35 -3.25
N ILE A 35 -1.19 -9.16 -2.66
CA ILE A 35 -0.84 -9.00 -1.24
C ILE A 35 -2.07 -9.05 -0.30
N LEU A 36 -3.27 -8.88 -0.85
CA LEU A 36 -4.52 -8.82 -0.10
C LEU A 36 -4.70 -9.99 0.89
N PRO A 37 -4.50 -11.27 0.51
CA PRO A 37 -4.62 -12.38 1.46
C PRO A 37 -3.68 -12.24 2.65
N LYS A 38 -2.46 -11.73 2.40
CA LYS A 38 -1.45 -11.55 3.45
C LYS A 38 -1.73 -10.35 4.34
N ALA A 39 -2.29 -9.28 3.77
CA ALA A 39 -2.75 -8.12 4.56
C ALA A 39 -3.83 -8.56 5.56
N LEU A 40 -4.82 -9.33 5.10
CA LEU A 40 -5.89 -9.87 5.94
C LEU A 40 -5.34 -10.81 7.02
N GLU A 41 -4.43 -11.73 6.68
CA GLU A 41 -3.80 -12.65 7.63
C GLU A 41 -3.07 -11.90 8.77
N LEU A 42 -2.44 -10.77 8.44
CA LEU A 42 -1.68 -9.95 9.39
C LEU A 42 -2.52 -8.88 10.10
N GLY A 43 -3.83 -8.81 9.82
CA GLY A 43 -4.75 -7.82 10.41
C GLY A 43 -4.49 -6.38 9.92
N ILE A 44 -3.98 -6.23 8.70
CA ILE A 44 -3.73 -4.95 8.04
C ILE A 44 -4.93 -4.61 7.16
N PHE A 45 -5.51 -3.42 7.35
CA PHE A 45 -6.69 -2.96 6.61
C PHE A 45 -6.44 -1.69 5.79
N HIS A 46 -5.23 -1.14 5.86
CA HIS A 46 -4.83 -0.01 5.03
C HIS A 46 -3.43 -0.25 4.48
N VAL A 47 -3.29 -0.24 3.16
CA VAL A 47 -2.01 -0.40 2.48
C VAL A 47 -1.75 0.81 1.61
N ILE A 48 -0.64 1.47 1.86
CA ILE A 48 -0.22 2.68 1.19
C ILE A 48 0.92 2.33 0.22
N PHE A 49 0.66 2.52 -1.07
CA PHE A 49 1.66 2.48 -2.13
C PHE A 49 2.25 3.87 -2.33
N ILE A 50 3.55 4.01 -2.11
CA ILE A 50 4.30 5.24 -2.36
C ILE A 50 4.91 5.11 -3.76
N THR A 51 4.45 5.94 -4.69
CA THR A 51 4.88 5.99 -6.10
C THR A 51 5.51 7.34 -6.44
N LEU A 52 5.98 7.52 -7.67
CA LEU A 52 6.64 8.77 -8.08
C LEU A 52 5.64 9.85 -8.54
N SER A 53 4.46 9.51 -9.09
CA SER A 53 3.56 10.54 -9.65
C SER A 53 2.07 10.19 -9.69
N SER A 54 1.67 8.99 -9.26
CA SER A 54 0.29 8.53 -9.41
C SER A 54 -0.44 8.57 -8.07
N GLU A 55 -1.67 9.06 -8.09
CA GLU A 55 -2.57 9.04 -6.95
C GLU A 55 -3.85 8.28 -7.31
N ASP A 56 -4.24 7.34 -6.45
CA ASP A 56 -5.47 6.56 -6.61
C ASP A 56 -5.87 6.00 -5.24
N SER A 57 -7.13 5.64 -5.06
CA SER A 57 -7.56 4.92 -3.87
C SER A 57 -8.71 3.98 -4.20
N PHE A 58 -8.62 2.76 -3.70
CA PHE A 58 -9.64 1.74 -3.92
C PHE A 58 -9.75 0.81 -2.72
N PHE A 59 -10.88 0.13 -2.62
CA PHE A 59 -11.15 -0.83 -1.56
C PHE A 59 -11.30 -2.23 -2.16
N GLU A 60 -10.61 -3.21 -1.57
CA GLU A 60 -10.75 -4.61 -1.95
C GLU A 60 -10.96 -5.44 -0.67
N GLN A 61 -12.10 -6.16 -0.59
CA GLN A 61 -12.43 -7.05 0.54
C GLN A 61 -12.23 -6.43 1.94
N GLY A 62 -12.55 -5.14 2.10
CA GLY A 62 -12.42 -4.42 3.36
C GLY A 62 -11.02 -3.85 3.67
N VAL A 63 -10.07 -4.00 2.75
CA VAL A 63 -8.75 -3.37 2.82
C VAL A 63 -8.72 -2.14 1.92
N LYS A 64 -8.37 -0.98 2.48
CA LYS A 64 -8.11 0.25 1.73
C LYS A 64 -6.72 0.18 1.11
N PHE A 65 -6.66 0.33 -0.21
CA PHE A 65 -5.42 0.54 -0.94
C PHE A 65 -5.36 2.01 -1.37
N GLU A 66 -4.27 2.66 -1.01
CA GLU A 66 -4.06 4.08 -1.30
C GLU A 66 -2.74 4.23 -2.01
N VAL A 67 -2.75 4.88 -3.16
CA VAL A 67 -1.58 5.18 -3.96
C VAL A 67 -1.32 6.67 -3.78
N ILE A 68 -0.14 7.02 -3.27
CA ILE A 68 0.30 8.40 -3.06
C ILE A 68 1.63 8.63 -3.76
N SER A 69 1.87 9.87 -4.19
CA SER A 69 3.18 10.28 -4.67
C SER A 69 4.17 10.43 -3.51
N PHE A 70 5.45 10.24 -3.81
CA PHE A 70 6.52 10.41 -2.83
C PHE A 70 6.59 11.84 -2.32
N ASP A 71 6.37 12.84 -3.18
CA ASP A 71 6.34 14.24 -2.77
C ASP A 71 5.27 14.47 -1.69
N LYS A 72 4.07 13.96 -1.93
CA LYS A 72 2.95 14.02 -0.99
C LYS A 72 3.26 13.29 0.33
N PHE A 73 3.85 12.10 0.25
CA PHE A 73 4.29 11.34 1.44
C PHE A 73 5.36 12.10 2.24
N SER A 74 6.33 12.71 1.55
CA SER A 74 7.47 13.39 2.18
C SER A 74 7.08 14.70 2.89
N LEU A 75 6.00 15.34 2.44
CA LEU A 75 5.45 16.55 3.04
C LEU A 75 4.57 16.28 4.27
N GLY A 76 4.46 15.02 4.70
CA GLY A 76 3.74 14.66 5.92
C GLY A 76 2.25 14.44 5.71
N PHE A 77 1.88 13.78 4.61
CA PHE A 77 0.65 12.98 4.63
C PHE A 77 0.63 12.02 5.81
#